data_AF-A0A100XX09-F1
#
_entry.id   AF-A0A100XX09-F1
#
_cell.length_a   1.000
_cell.length_b   1.000
_cell.length_c   1.000
_cell.angle_alpha   90.00
_cell.angle_beta   90.00
_cell.angle_gamma   90.00
#
_symmetry.space_group_name_H-M   'P 1'
#
loop_
_entity.id
_entity.type
_entity.pdbx_description
1 polymer ?
#
loop_
_entity_poly.entity_id
_entity_poly.type
_entity_poly.pdbx_seq_one_letter_code
_entity_poly.pdbx_strand_id
1 'polypeptide(L)' 'MDVFELARRYHDELSIKEPSMSTMAAEFFGDLGLKIAEFLKGEGYAVVNTKFVDYDKSLVLDITKGENIFEITLRKS' A
#
# COMPACT_ATOMS: atom_id res chain seq x y z
N MET A 1 11.15 -12.89 2.76
CA MET A 1 11.57 -11.64 2.10
C MET A 1 12.02 -10.71 3.20
N ASP A 2 13.19 -10.08 3.04
CA ASP A 2 13.70 -9.11 4.02
C ASP A 2 12.84 -7.84 4.04
N VAL A 3 12.81 -7.10 5.15
CA VAL A 3 11.97 -5.91 5.29
C VAL A 3 12.39 -4.81 4.32
N PHE A 4 13.69 -4.70 4.03
CA PHE A 4 14.21 -3.75 3.05
C PHE A 4 13.83 -4.13 1.62
N GLU A 5 13.69 -5.42 1.34
CA GLU A 5 13.20 -5.91 0.05
C GLU A 5 11.70 -5.64 -0.11
N LEU A 6 10.91 -5.87 0.95
CA LEU A 6 9.51 -5.45 1.01
C LEU A 6 9.37 -3.93 0.85
N ALA A 7 10.19 -3.14 1.52
CA ALA A 7 10.15 -1.68 1.44
C ALA A 7 10.42 -1.18 0.01
N ARG A 8 11.38 -1.79 -0.70
CA ARG A 8 11.61 -1.51 -2.12
C ARG A 8 10.38 -1.80 -2.96
N ARG A 9 9.74 -2.95 -2.74
CA ARG A 9 8.49 -3.29 -3.45
C ARG A 9 7.34 -2.34 -3.10
N TYR A 10 7.21 -1.90 -1.87
CA TYR A 10 6.22 -0.88 -1.48
C TYR A 10 6.49 0.47 -2.18
N HIS A 11 7.76 0.85 -2.32
CA HIS A 11 8.13 2.03 -3.09
C HIS A 11 7.80 1.88 -4.57
N ASP A 12 8.26 0.79 -5.20
CA ASP A 12 8.18 0.59 -6.64
C ASP A 12 6.75 0.24 -7.11
N GLU A 13 6.04 -0.61 -6.37
CA GLU A 13 4.75 -1.16 -6.79
C GLU A 13 3.55 -0.40 -6.22
N LEU A 14 3.68 0.17 -5.02
CA LEU A 14 2.62 0.93 -4.35
C LEU A 14 2.86 2.44 -4.40
N SER A 15 3.99 2.89 -4.93
CA SER A 15 4.33 4.32 -5.06
C SER A 15 4.41 5.06 -3.72
N ILE A 16 4.79 4.39 -2.64
CA ILE A 16 5.10 5.07 -1.38
C ILE A 16 6.42 5.83 -1.55
N LYS A 17 6.33 7.14 -1.74
CA LYS A 17 7.45 7.98 -2.20
C LYS A 17 8.59 8.07 -1.21
N GLU A 18 8.29 8.12 0.08
CA GLU A 18 9.29 8.28 1.13
C GLU A 18 9.86 6.91 1.55
N PRO A 19 11.18 6.66 1.40
CA PRO A 19 11.78 5.38 1.75
C PRO A 19 11.56 4.96 3.20
N SER A 20 11.58 5.91 4.14
CA SER A 20 11.27 5.66 5.55
C SER A 20 9.83 5.16 5.75
N MET A 21 8.87 5.76 5.04
CA MET A 21 7.47 5.35 5.07
C MET A 21 7.26 3.98 4.44
N SER A 22 7.97 3.67 3.35
CA SER A 22 7.94 2.33 2.74
C SER A 22 8.47 1.26 3.69
N THR A 23 9.56 1.56 4.41
CA THR A 23 10.11 0.65 5.42
C THR A 23 9.13 0.43 6.56
N MET A 24 8.55 1.50 7.12
CA MET A 24 7.55 1.36 8.19
C MET A 24 6.30 0.61 7.72
N ALA A 25 5.79 0.91 6.53
CA ALA A 25 4.66 0.19 5.95
C ALA A 25 4.98 -1.31 5.79
N ALA A 26 6.17 -1.66 5.30
CA ALA A 26 6.63 -3.03 5.18
C ALA A 26 6.78 -3.73 6.56
N GLU A 27 7.28 -3.03 7.58
CA GLU A 27 7.36 -3.54 8.95
C GLU A 27 5.97 -3.83 9.55
N PHE A 28 5.02 -2.91 9.37
CA PHE A 28 3.69 -3.04 9.97
C PHE A 28 2.80 -4.06 9.24
N PHE A 29 2.81 -4.03 7.91
CA PHE A 29 1.88 -4.76 7.06
C PHE A 29 2.51 -5.94 6.31
N GLY A 30 3.83 -6.13 6.38
CA GLY A 30 4.50 -7.24 5.69
C GLY A 30 4.18 -7.25 4.20
N ASP A 31 3.78 -8.41 3.67
CA ASP A 31 3.36 -8.55 2.27
C ASP A 31 1.86 -8.26 2.04
N LEU A 32 1.09 -7.94 3.08
CA LEU A 32 -0.36 -7.75 2.99
C LEU A 32 -0.74 -6.60 2.05
N GLY A 33 -0.06 -5.45 2.15
CA GLY A 33 -0.33 -4.29 1.29
C GLY A 33 -0.15 -4.62 -0.19
N LEU A 34 0.90 -5.38 -0.52
CA LEU A 34 1.15 -5.84 -1.89
C LEU A 34 0.08 -6.82 -2.37
N LYS A 35 -0.31 -7.80 -1.53
CA LYS A 35 -1.38 -8.76 -1.85
C LYS A 35 -2.73 -8.08 -2.09
N ILE A 36 -3.07 -7.08 -1.28
CA ILE A 36 -4.29 -6.29 -1.45
C ILE A 36 -4.25 -5.52 -2.77
N ALA A 37 -3.13 -4.87 -3.09
CA ALA A 37 -2.99 -4.17 -4.36
C ALA A 37 -3.08 -5.12 -5.57
N GLU A 38 -2.47 -6.31 -5.48
CA GLU A 38 -2.55 -7.34 -6.53
C GLU A 38 -3.98 -7.86 -6.71
N PHE A 39 -4.68 -8.16 -5.60
CA PHE A 39 -6.09 -8.55 -5.62
C PHE A 39 -6.97 -7.48 -6.29
N LEU A 40 -6.80 -6.22 -5.91
CA LEU A 40 -7.56 -5.09 -6.47
C LEU A 40 -7.31 -4.94 -7.98
N LYS A 41 -6.06 -5.07 -8.43
CA LYS A 41 -5.71 -5.09 -9.85
C LYS A 41 -6.39 -6.25 -10.59
N GLY A 42 -6.43 -7.44 -9.99
CA GLY A 42 -7.15 -8.60 -10.54
C GLY A 42 -8.66 -8.38 -10.69
N GLU A 43 -9.27 -7.63 -9.77
CA GLU A 43 -10.69 -7.25 -9.79
C GLU A 43 -11.00 -6.04 -10.70
N GLY A 44 -10.00 -5.53 -11.43
CA GLY A 44 -10.13 -4.42 -12.37
C GLY A 44 -10.09 -3.03 -11.74
N TYR A 45 -9.57 -2.90 -10.52
CA TYR A 45 -9.27 -1.60 -9.92
C TYR A 45 -7.84 -1.17 -10.26
N ALA A 46 -7.62 0.13 -10.44
CA ALA A 46 -6.29 0.71 -10.50
C ALA A 46 -5.92 1.33 -9.15
N VAL A 47 -4.75 0.98 -8.62
CA VAL A 47 -4.17 1.67 -7.46
C VAL A 47 -3.48 2.93 -7.96
N VAL A 48 -3.98 4.09 -7.54
CA VAL A 48 -3.53 5.40 -8.02
C VAL A 48 -2.48 6.00 -7.10
N ASN A 49 -2.64 5.78 -5.80
CA ASN A 49 -1.75 6.31 -4.77
C ASN A 49 -1.79 5.42 -3.53
N THR A 50 -0.67 5.35 -2.82
CA THR A 50 -0.59 4.70 -1.52
C THR A 50 0.16 5.60 -0.56
N LYS A 51 -0.40 5.78 0.64
CA LYS A 51 0.24 6.53 1.73
C LYS A 51 0.26 5.66 2.98
N PHE A 52 1.38 5.72 3.71
CA PHE A 52 1.44 5.21 5.08
C PHE A 52 1.27 6.39 6.03
N VAL A 53 0.34 6.27 6.98
CA VAL A 53 0.07 7.27 8.01
C VAL A 53 0.65 6.74 9.32
N ASP A 54 1.81 7.26 9.71
CA ASP A 54 2.56 6.77 10.87
C ASP A 54 1.79 6.94 12.19
N TYR A 55 1.14 8.10 12.40
CA TYR A 55 0.37 8.38 13.62
C TYR A 55 -0.72 7.32 13.89
N ASP A 56 -1.44 6.92 12.85
CA ASP A 56 -2.52 5.93 12.93
C ASP A 56 -2.05 4.51 12.60
N LYS A 57 -0.76 4.32 12.27
CA LYS A 57 -0.17 3.08 11.78
C LYS A 57 -1.03 2.43 10.71
N SER A 58 -1.46 3.23 9.73
CA SER A 58 -2.40 2.80 8.70
C SER A 58 -1.79 2.87 7.30
N LEU A 59 -2.17 1.92 6.44
CA LEU A 59 -1.83 1.93 5.03
C LEU A 59 -3.08 2.28 4.25
N VAL A 60 -3.03 3.37 3.50
CA VAL A 60 -4.17 3.89 2.77
C VAL A 60 -3.89 3.80 1.27
N LEU A 61 -4.82 3.18 0.54
CA LEU A 61 -4.76 2.97 -0.90
C LEU A 61 -5.91 3.76 -1.55
N ASP A 62 -5.56 4.69 -2.43
CA ASP A 62 -6.51 5.36 -3.31
C ASP A 62 -6.66 4.51 -4.58
N ILE A 63 -7.89 4.09 -4.88
CA ILE A 63 -8.18 3.21 -6.00
C ILE A 63 -9.27 3.76 -6.91
N THR A 64 -9.23 3.37 -8.17
CA THR A 64 -10.25 3.75 -9.16
C THR A 64 -10.79 2.55 -9.92
N LYS A 65 -12.07 2.64 -10.32
CA LYS A 65 -12.72 1.70 -11.24
C LYS A 65 -13.69 2.46 -12.14
N GLY A 66 -13.29 2.64 -13.39
CA GLY A 66 -13.96 3.58 -14.28
C GLY A 66 -13.82 5.00 -13.75
N GLU A 67 -14.94 5.70 -13.59
CA GLU A 67 -14.99 7.07 -13.06
C GLU A 67 -15.06 7.15 -11.53
N ASN A 68 -15.25 6.00 -10.86
CA ASN A 68 -15.39 5.96 -9.40
C ASN A 68 -14.02 5.93 -8.72
N ILE A 69 -13.91 6.67 -7.61
CA ILE A 69 -12.73 6.74 -6.76
C ILE A 69 -13.11 6.23 -5.36
N PHE A 70 -12.28 5.35 -4.80
CA PHE A 70 -12.45 4.81 -3.45
C PHE A 70 -11.16 4.92 -2.66
N GLU A 71 -11.28 4.95 -1.33
CA GLU A 71 -10.15 4.88 -0.40
C GLU A 71 -10.30 3.60 0.43
N ILE A 72 -9.24 2.79 0.49
CA ILE A 72 -9.15 1.62 1.38
C ILE A 72 -8.11 1.91 2.45
N THR A 73 -8.49 1.75 3.71
CA THR A 73 -7.57 1.89 4.84
C THR A 73 -7.36 0.56 5.52
N LEU A 74 -6.13 0.05 5.49
CA LEU A 74 -5.69 -1.09 6.29
C LEU A 74 -5.16 -0.58 7.63
N ARG A 75 -5.63 -1.17 8.72
CA ARG A 75 -5.20 -0.86 10.09
C ARG A 75 -4.86 -2.14 10.84
N LYS A 76 -3.78 -2.11 11.62
CA LYS A 76 -3.39 -3.20 12.51
C LYS A 76 -3.97 -2.89 13.90
N SER A 77 -4.94 -3.69 14.35
CA SER A 77 -5.57 -3.60 15.69
C SER A 77 -4.77 -4.34 16.74
#